data_AF-A0A5B9MFT5-F1
#
_entry.id   AF-A0A5B9MFT5-F1
#
_cell.length_a   1.000
_cell.length_b   1.000
_cell.length_c   1.000
_cell.angle_alpha   90.00
_cell.angle_beta   90.00
_cell.angle_gamma   90.00
#
_symmetry.space_group_name_H-M   'P 1'
#
loop_
_entity.id
_entity.type
_entity.pdbx_description
1 polymer ?
#
loop_
_entity_poly.entity_id
_entity_poly.type
_entity_poly.pdbx_seq_one_letter_code
_entity_poly.pdbx_strand_id
1 'polypeptide(L)'
;MNFILDQHAAGASATWLRRDAAVGEPHYSLRDLTELDGRLEAHLEGLILAGAAGWDLAVEELKWQEPGEVFVVAALAIEAGDAEKQQVAFQSVDGSGELRRALISALAWVPWERCLPLADQCLQRDDGFWRYVGVAAYDLHRVDPGDRLVDWISDDDETVVARAARCVGTLGGTDLLDRLGGLVAHEDDAVRFHAAWSLALRRGDPAAVGAMTEFALSESSFSGDAGRLLTSVMSIDQASRLINQLAQGGDAQLRLATVLSGHLGIVDGIPWLLEMMKIPQHARVAGESFSRITGLRLDQRPLEGEWPTGFVAGPDDDPDNDDVELDADENLPWPSPEDIAAWWQTHHDRFAAGVRYLLGWDVSDPDWQRKILVLGRQRERATAAIELAIDDPQFPLMEVRARGPSQIKTLGCGRLPTEEYRCNQLESGPASSC
;
A
#
# COMPACT_ATOMS: atom_id res chain seq x y z
N MET A 1 -33.57 11.96 17.15
CA MET A 1 -33.00 10.64 16.84
C MET A 1 -32.36 10.65 15.45
N ASN A 2 -32.99 11.26 14.43
CA ASN A 2 -32.38 11.46 13.09
C ASN A 2 -30.96 12.08 13.10
N PHE A 3 -30.74 13.20 13.79
CA PHE A 3 -29.44 13.88 13.74
C PHE A 3 -28.22 13.02 14.12
N ILE A 4 -28.38 12.06 15.05
CA ILE A 4 -27.29 11.15 15.44
C ILE A 4 -27.05 10.11 14.34
N LEU A 5 -28.10 9.60 13.71
CA LEU A 5 -27.99 8.65 12.59
C LEU A 5 -27.42 9.33 11.35
N ASP A 6 -27.84 10.56 11.05
CA ASP A 6 -27.29 11.40 9.96
C ASP A 6 -25.78 11.57 10.11
N GLN A 7 -25.30 11.80 11.35
CA GLN A 7 -23.86 11.84 11.64
C GLN A 7 -23.17 10.48 11.47
N HIS A 8 -23.84 9.36 11.76
CA HIS A 8 -23.27 8.04 11.53
C HIS A 8 -23.15 7.72 10.03
N ALA A 9 -24.16 8.03 9.22
CA ALA A 9 -24.13 7.77 7.78
C ALA A 9 -23.04 8.61 7.10
N ALA A 10 -23.09 9.94 7.23
CA ALA A 10 -22.10 10.82 6.62
C ALA A 10 -20.69 10.61 7.23
N GLY A 11 -20.62 10.36 8.54
CA GLY A 11 -19.38 10.09 9.26
C GLY A 11 -18.70 8.78 8.83
N ALA A 12 -19.46 7.73 8.50
CA ALA A 12 -18.91 6.47 8.02
C ALA A 12 -18.20 6.66 6.67
N SER A 13 -18.89 7.24 5.68
CA SER A 13 -18.33 7.49 4.34
C SER A 13 -17.07 8.36 4.40
N ALA A 14 -17.15 9.48 5.14
CA ALA A 14 -16.00 10.39 5.31
C ALA A 14 -14.82 9.74 6.06
N THR A 15 -15.10 8.91 7.06
CA THR A 15 -14.04 8.20 7.81
C THR A 15 -13.38 7.13 6.94
N TRP A 16 -14.15 6.43 6.09
CA TRP A 16 -13.59 5.47 5.14
C TRP A 16 -12.68 6.16 4.10
N LEU A 17 -13.09 7.29 3.51
CA LEU A 17 -12.25 8.03 2.56
C LEU A 17 -10.89 8.41 3.19
N ARG A 18 -10.93 8.91 4.43
CA ARG A 18 -9.71 9.20 5.20
C ARG A 18 -8.87 7.96 5.45
N ARG A 19 -9.51 6.81 5.74
CA ARG A 19 -8.79 5.55 5.89
C ARG A 19 -8.12 5.15 4.57
N ASP A 20 -8.85 5.19 3.46
CA ASP A 20 -8.36 4.77 2.15
C ASP A 20 -7.13 5.57 1.68
N ALA A 21 -7.06 6.86 2.04
CA ALA A 21 -5.85 7.68 1.90
C ALA A 21 -4.74 7.29 2.90
N ALA A 22 -5.07 7.22 4.19
CA ALA A 22 -4.13 6.97 5.29
C ALA A 22 -3.27 5.71 5.11
N VAL A 23 -3.78 4.67 4.44
CA VAL A 23 -3.02 3.43 4.20
C VAL A 23 -1.82 3.60 3.26
N GLY A 24 -1.72 4.70 2.51
CA GLY A 24 -0.58 5.03 1.63
C GLY A 24 0.30 6.20 2.12
N GLU A 25 -0.11 6.87 3.19
CA GLU A 25 0.54 8.09 3.68
C GLU A 25 1.76 7.80 4.57
N PRO A 26 2.77 8.70 4.58
CA PRO A 26 4.06 8.45 5.22
C PRO A 26 4.03 8.52 6.76
N HIS A 27 3.01 9.15 7.35
CA HIS A 27 2.99 9.45 8.79
C HIS A 27 2.06 8.55 9.61
N TYR A 28 1.25 7.70 8.98
CA TYR A 28 0.37 6.76 9.68
C TYR A 28 1.13 5.53 10.17
N SER A 29 0.99 5.21 11.47
CA SER A 29 1.41 3.94 12.07
C SER A 29 0.25 2.93 12.11
N LEU A 30 0.54 1.67 12.43
CA LEU A 30 -0.51 0.65 12.68
C LEU A 30 -1.50 1.10 13.78
N ARG A 31 -1.03 1.85 14.78
CA ARG A 31 -1.88 2.38 15.83
C ARG A 31 -2.85 3.42 15.29
N ASP A 32 -2.34 4.41 14.55
CA ASP A 32 -3.16 5.47 13.97
C ASP A 32 -4.24 4.89 13.05
N LEU A 33 -3.85 3.89 12.25
CA LEU A 33 -4.77 3.12 11.42
C LEU A 33 -5.82 2.36 12.22
N THR A 34 -5.44 1.73 13.32
CA THR A 34 -6.39 1.00 14.18
C THR A 34 -7.36 1.96 14.88
N GLU A 35 -6.92 3.17 15.23
CA GLU A 35 -7.77 4.22 15.80
C GLU A 35 -8.78 4.75 14.76
N LEU A 36 -8.37 4.96 13.50
CA LEU A 36 -9.29 5.25 12.40
C LEU A 36 -10.29 4.10 12.17
N ASP A 37 -9.81 2.86 12.22
CA ASP A 37 -10.66 1.71 11.99
C ASP A 37 -11.72 1.55 13.09
N GLY A 38 -11.36 1.82 14.35
CA GLY A 38 -12.31 1.83 15.46
C GLY A 38 -13.38 2.92 15.33
N ARG A 39 -13.04 4.08 14.78
CA ARG A 39 -14.01 5.15 14.49
C ARG A 39 -14.96 4.76 13.35
N LEU A 40 -14.43 4.17 12.28
CA LEU A 40 -15.25 3.69 11.17
C LEU A 40 -16.21 2.60 11.64
N GLU A 41 -15.71 1.63 12.41
CA GLU A 41 -16.54 0.57 12.98
C GLU A 41 -17.65 1.12 13.87
N ALA A 42 -17.36 2.08 14.75
CA ALA A 42 -18.38 2.70 15.60
C ALA A 42 -19.49 3.38 14.79
N HIS A 43 -19.18 3.93 13.61
CA HIS A 43 -20.20 4.46 12.70
C HIS A 43 -21.04 3.35 12.07
N LEU A 44 -20.41 2.30 11.56
CA LEU A 44 -21.10 1.14 10.98
C LEU A 44 -22.00 0.44 12.02
N GLU A 45 -21.50 0.20 13.23
CA GLU A 45 -22.27 -0.38 14.34
C GLU A 45 -23.49 0.47 14.70
N GLY A 46 -23.33 1.81 14.72
CA GLY A 46 -24.45 2.72 14.95
C GLY A 46 -25.56 2.57 13.92
N LEU A 47 -25.21 2.41 12.64
CA LEU A 47 -26.17 2.16 11.56
C LEU A 47 -26.80 0.77 11.65
N ILE A 48 -26.02 -0.26 11.99
CA ILE A 48 -26.52 -1.64 12.19
C ILE A 48 -27.54 -1.68 13.34
N LEU A 49 -27.23 -1.05 14.48
CA LEU A 49 -28.13 -0.99 15.64
C LEU A 49 -29.43 -0.24 15.36
N ALA A 50 -29.40 0.72 14.43
CA ALA A 50 -30.58 1.45 13.97
C ALA A 50 -31.50 0.64 13.03
N GLY A 51 -31.08 -0.56 12.61
CA GLY A 51 -31.89 -1.48 11.81
C GLY A 51 -32.30 -0.87 10.46
N ALA A 52 -33.60 -0.91 10.14
CA ALA A 52 -34.12 -0.38 8.88
C ALA A 52 -33.81 1.12 8.70
N ALA A 53 -33.92 1.93 9.76
CA ALA A 53 -33.65 3.37 9.65
C ALA A 53 -32.20 3.68 9.30
N GLY A 54 -31.24 2.91 9.84
CA GLY A 54 -29.82 3.06 9.50
C GLY A 54 -29.52 2.63 8.07
N TRP A 55 -30.18 1.56 7.61
CA TRP A 55 -30.08 1.10 6.22
C TRP A 55 -30.65 2.12 5.23
N ASP A 56 -31.88 2.59 5.46
CA ASP A 56 -32.56 3.54 4.57
C ASP A 56 -31.75 4.83 4.40
N LEU A 57 -31.13 5.29 5.49
CA LEU A 57 -30.26 6.46 5.47
C LEU A 57 -28.96 6.23 4.70
N ALA A 58 -28.30 5.07 4.88
CA ALA A 58 -27.11 4.73 4.11
C ALA A 58 -27.40 4.63 2.60
N VAL A 59 -28.57 4.08 2.24
CA VAL A 59 -29.03 4.03 0.84
C VAL A 59 -29.38 5.43 0.32
N GLU A 60 -29.95 6.32 1.14
CA GLU A 60 -30.23 7.70 0.72
C GLU A 60 -28.93 8.43 0.35
N GLU A 61 -27.85 8.22 1.09
CA GLU A 61 -26.56 8.86 0.81
C GLU A 61 -25.93 8.41 -0.51
N LEU A 62 -26.28 7.24 -1.08
CA LEU A 62 -25.84 6.83 -2.43
C LEU A 62 -26.23 7.80 -3.55
N LYS A 63 -27.07 8.80 -3.27
CA LYS A 63 -27.42 9.88 -4.22
C LYS A 63 -26.19 10.64 -4.73
N TRP A 64 -25.08 10.68 -3.98
CA TRP A 64 -23.84 11.34 -4.42
C TRP A 64 -22.97 10.45 -5.30
N GLN A 65 -23.17 9.12 -5.25
CA GLN A 65 -22.46 8.12 -6.05
C GLN A 65 -20.95 8.13 -5.79
N GLU A 66 -20.57 8.37 -4.53
CA GLU A 66 -19.16 8.46 -4.14
C GLU A 66 -18.67 7.13 -3.53
N PRO A 67 -17.36 6.82 -3.64
CA PRO A 67 -16.79 5.56 -3.15
C PRO A 67 -17.08 5.30 -1.65
N GLY A 68 -17.11 6.35 -0.82
CA GLY A 68 -17.40 6.22 0.60
C GLY A 68 -18.80 5.65 0.90
N GLU A 69 -19.81 6.04 0.13
CA GLU A 69 -21.19 5.59 0.34
C GLU A 69 -21.37 4.15 -0.12
N VAL A 70 -20.78 3.80 -1.27
CA VAL A 70 -20.75 2.43 -1.77
C VAL A 70 -20.11 1.49 -0.75
N PHE A 71 -18.99 1.89 -0.15
CA PHE A 71 -18.36 1.11 0.92
C PHE A 71 -19.32 0.87 2.09
N VAL A 72 -19.98 1.92 2.59
CA VAL A 72 -20.88 1.82 3.75
C VAL A 72 -22.06 0.89 3.44
N VAL A 73 -22.74 1.08 2.31
CA VAL A 73 -23.88 0.25 1.91
C VAL A 73 -23.45 -1.21 1.72
N ALA A 74 -22.31 -1.45 1.05
CA ALA A 74 -21.78 -2.79 0.88
C ALA A 74 -21.43 -3.46 2.21
N ALA A 75 -20.75 -2.77 3.12
CA ALA A 75 -20.37 -3.31 4.43
C ALA A 75 -21.62 -3.69 5.25
N LEU A 76 -22.63 -2.82 5.30
CA LEU A 76 -23.90 -3.09 5.98
C LEU A 76 -24.65 -4.27 5.36
N ALA A 77 -24.67 -4.37 4.03
CA ALA A 77 -25.33 -5.46 3.32
C ALA A 77 -24.64 -6.81 3.57
N ILE A 78 -23.31 -6.84 3.58
CA ILE A 78 -22.52 -8.05 3.83
C ILE A 78 -22.69 -8.50 5.29
N GLU A 79 -22.58 -7.60 6.25
CA GLU A 79 -22.77 -7.91 7.68
C GLU A 79 -24.18 -8.45 7.96
N ALA A 80 -25.20 -7.89 7.32
CA ALA A 80 -26.58 -8.36 7.47
C ALA A 80 -26.80 -9.76 6.86
N GLY A 81 -26.03 -10.16 5.85
CA GLY A 81 -26.25 -11.39 5.09
C GLY A 81 -27.59 -11.39 4.34
N ASP A 82 -28.11 -10.22 4.00
CA ASP A 82 -29.42 -10.04 3.36
C ASP A 82 -29.25 -9.87 1.84
N ALA A 83 -29.86 -10.77 1.07
CA ALA A 83 -29.70 -10.82 -0.38
C ALA A 83 -30.29 -9.58 -1.10
N GLU A 84 -31.37 -8.98 -0.58
CA GLU A 84 -31.95 -7.78 -1.18
C GLU A 84 -31.03 -6.58 -0.97
N LYS A 85 -30.46 -6.44 0.24
CA LYS A 85 -29.47 -5.40 0.55
C LYS A 85 -28.19 -5.56 -0.26
N GLN A 86 -27.71 -6.79 -0.43
CA GLN A 86 -26.54 -7.08 -1.26
C GLN A 86 -26.80 -6.71 -2.72
N GLN A 87 -28.01 -6.94 -3.22
CA GLN A 87 -28.39 -6.55 -4.57
C GLN A 87 -28.38 -5.01 -4.74
N VAL A 88 -28.79 -4.25 -3.72
CA VAL A 88 -28.67 -2.78 -3.72
C VAL A 88 -27.21 -2.35 -3.79
N ALA A 89 -26.33 -2.94 -2.96
CA ALA A 89 -24.90 -2.66 -2.99
C ALA A 89 -24.25 -3.00 -4.35
N PHE A 90 -24.74 -4.02 -5.03
CA PHE A 90 -24.26 -4.36 -6.38
C PHE A 90 -24.75 -3.39 -7.45
N GLN A 91 -25.95 -2.84 -7.29
CA GLN A 91 -26.51 -1.84 -8.21
C GLN A 91 -25.91 -0.45 -8.02
N SER A 92 -25.28 -0.18 -6.88
CA SER A 92 -24.57 1.08 -6.62
C SER A 92 -23.16 1.12 -7.20
N VAL A 93 -22.70 0.03 -7.81
CA VAL A 93 -21.40 -0.04 -8.48
C VAL A 93 -21.62 -0.14 -9.98
N ASP A 94 -20.83 0.60 -10.73
CA ASP A 94 -20.81 0.59 -12.19
C ASP A 94 -19.44 0.11 -12.72
N GLY A 95 -19.15 0.39 -14.00
CA GLY A 95 -17.86 0.09 -14.60
C GLY A 95 -16.69 0.94 -14.07
N SER A 96 -16.90 1.89 -13.15
CA SER A 96 -15.84 2.73 -12.61
C SER A 96 -14.89 1.95 -11.69
N GLY A 97 -13.60 2.29 -11.78
CA GLY A 97 -12.57 1.67 -10.94
C GLY A 97 -12.74 1.99 -9.45
N GLU A 98 -13.21 3.20 -9.13
CA GLU A 98 -13.31 3.71 -7.76
C GLU A 98 -14.46 3.08 -6.97
N LEU A 99 -15.66 2.98 -7.56
CA LEU A 99 -16.80 2.33 -6.90
C LEU A 99 -16.57 0.82 -6.76
N ARG A 100 -15.92 0.20 -7.75
CA ARG A 100 -15.47 -1.20 -7.64
C ARG A 100 -14.47 -1.37 -6.49
N ARG A 101 -13.52 -0.44 -6.33
CA ARG A 101 -12.57 -0.46 -5.20
C ARG A 101 -13.27 -0.32 -3.86
N ALA A 102 -14.28 0.54 -3.75
CA ALA A 102 -15.08 0.67 -2.52
C ALA A 102 -15.79 -0.62 -2.13
N LEU A 103 -16.43 -1.30 -3.08
CA LEU A 103 -17.06 -2.60 -2.84
C LEU A 103 -16.04 -3.67 -2.40
N ILE A 104 -14.88 -3.74 -3.07
CA ILE A 104 -13.81 -4.67 -2.69
C ILE A 104 -13.26 -4.35 -1.29
N SER A 105 -13.16 -3.07 -0.95
CA SER A 105 -12.77 -2.61 0.39
C SER A 105 -13.77 -3.08 1.46
N ALA A 106 -15.08 -3.03 1.18
CA ALA A 106 -16.11 -3.55 2.07
C ALA A 106 -16.03 -5.08 2.24
N LEU A 107 -15.78 -5.82 1.16
CA LEU A 107 -15.53 -7.26 1.22
C LEU A 107 -14.31 -7.61 2.07
N ALA A 108 -13.26 -6.79 2.03
CA ALA A 108 -12.05 -6.96 2.84
C ALA A 108 -12.22 -6.48 4.30
N TRP A 109 -13.20 -5.61 4.56
CA TRP A 109 -13.47 -5.05 5.89
C TRP A 109 -14.16 -6.05 6.83
N VAL A 110 -15.14 -6.77 6.31
CA VAL A 110 -15.95 -7.74 7.07
C VAL A 110 -15.17 -9.03 7.31
N PRO A 111 -15.48 -9.81 8.36
CA PRO A 111 -14.87 -11.12 8.58
C PRO A 111 -15.04 -12.07 7.38
N TRP A 112 -14.04 -12.91 7.13
CA TRP A 112 -14.04 -13.83 5.98
C TRP A 112 -15.29 -14.70 5.89
N GLU A 113 -15.79 -15.19 7.03
CA GLU A 113 -16.98 -16.04 7.11
C GLU A 113 -18.25 -15.32 6.62
N ARG A 114 -18.30 -13.98 6.73
CA ARG A 114 -19.38 -13.14 6.20
C ARG A 114 -19.16 -12.78 4.73
N CYS A 115 -17.91 -12.60 4.33
CA CYS A 115 -17.52 -12.28 2.95
C CYS A 115 -17.70 -13.47 1.98
N LEU A 116 -17.36 -14.69 2.42
CA LEU A 116 -17.26 -15.88 1.59
C LEU A 116 -18.49 -16.13 0.69
N PRO A 117 -19.75 -16.12 1.19
CA PRO A 117 -20.92 -16.37 0.35
C PRO A 117 -21.04 -15.37 -0.81
N LEU A 118 -20.72 -14.10 -0.56
CA LEU A 118 -20.80 -13.05 -1.57
C LEU A 118 -19.64 -13.15 -2.57
N ALA A 119 -18.43 -13.44 -2.08
CA ALA A 119 -17.27 -13.69 -2.94
C ALA A 119 -17.52 -14.87 -3.90
N ASP A 120 -18.07 -15.97 -3.41
CA ASP A 120 -18.42 -17.13 -4.24
C ASP A 120 -19.56 -16.83 -5.22
N GLN A 121 -20.57 -16.05 -4.82
CA GLN A 121 -21.63 -15.61 -5.73
C GLN A 121 -21.07 -14.76 -6.87
N CYS A 122 -20.14 -13.84 -6.58
CA CYS A 122 -19.47 -13.01 -7.58
C CYS A 122 -18.69 -13.87 -8.59
N LEU A 123 -18.01 -14.92 -8.13
CA LEU A 123 -17.24 -15.84 -8.97
C LEU A 123 -18.09 -16.72 -9.90
N GLN A 124 -19.38 -16.90 -9.58
CA GLN A 124 -20.31 -17.68 -10.40
C GLN A 124 -20.98 -16.87 -11.51
N ARG A 125 -20.69 -15.57 -11.63
CA ARG A 125 -21.28 -14.70 -12.66
C ARG A 125 -20.51 -14.80 -13.97
N ASP A 126 -21.24 -14.67 -15.07
CA ASP A 126 -20.69 -14.69 -16.43
C ASP A 126 -19.85 -13.43 -16.77
N ASP A 127 -20.04 -12.34 -16.03
CA ASP A 127 -19.34 -11.07 -16.22
C ASP A 127 -18.02 -11.05 -15.43
N GLY A 128 -16.91 -10.82 -16.15
CA GLY A 128 -15.55 -10.76 -15.61
C GLY A 128 -15.37 -9.70 -14.53
N PHE A 129 -16.15 -8.61 -14.54
CA PHE A 129 -16.19 -7.63 -13.45
C PHE A 129 -16.45 -8.29 -12.09
N TRP A 130 -17.46 -9.16 -12.02
CA TRP A 130 -17.84 -9.80 -10.77
C TRP A 130 -16.87 -10.92 -10.40
N ARG A 131 -16.37 -11.67 -11.38
CA ARG A 131 -15.30 -12.64 -11.11
C ARG A 131 -14.08 -11.96 -10.52
N TYR A 132 -13.67 -10.81 -11.05
CA TYR A 132 -12.58 -9.99 -10.51
C TYR A 132 -12.83 -9.61 -9.04
N VAL A 133 -14.03 -9.12 -8.70
CA VAL A 133 -14.42 -8.78 -7.32
C VAL A 133 -14.28 -9.97 -6.38
N GLY A 134 -14.71 -11.15 -6.82
CA GLY A 134 -14.59 -12.38 -6.05
C GLY A 134 -13.14 -12.82 -5.85
N VAL A 135 -12.30 -12.83 -6.91
CA VAL A 135 -10.85 -13.12 -6.78
C VAL A 135 -10.18 -12.10 -5.85
N ALA A 136 -10.57 -10.82 -5.94
CA ALA A 136 -10.03 -9.77 -5.10
C ALA A 136 -10.32 -9.99 -3.61
N ALA A 137 -11.48 -10.53 -3.26
CA ALA A 137 -11.83 -10.88 -1.89
C ALA A 137 -10.91 -11.98 -1.33
N TYR A 138 -10.71 -13.09 -2.07
CA TYR A 138 -9.78 -14.16 -1.67
C TYR A 138 -8.35 -13.64 -1.47
N ASP A 139 -7.88 -12.83 -2.42
CA ASP A 139 -6.55 -12.21 -2.37
C ASP A 139 -6.38 -11.33 -1.12
N LEU A 140 -7.30 -10.41 -0.84
CA LEU A 140 -7.20 -9.49 0.30
C LEU A 140 -7.33 -10.19 1.66
N HIS A 141 -8.14 -11.24 1.74
CA HIS A 141 -8.25 -12.07 2.94
C HIS A 141 -7.09 -13.06 3.11
N ARG A 142 -6.23 -13.19 2.08
CA ARG A 142 -5.12 -14.17 2.04
C ARG A 142 -5.61 -15.60 2.29
N VAL A 143 -6.75 -15.94 1.70
CA VAL A 143 -7.34 -17.28 1.78
C VAL A 143 -6.97 -18.05 0.53
N ASP A 144 -6.36 -19.23 0.70
CA ASP A 144 -6.05 -20.13 -0.39
C ASP A 144 -7.33 -20.72 -0.99
N PRO A 145 -7.68 -20.41 -2.25
CA PRO A 145 -8.86 -20.95 -2.92
C PRO A 145 -8.65 -22.38 -3.47
N GLY A 146 -7.45 -22.97 -3.29
CA GLY A 146 -7.06 -24.27 -3.83
C GLY A 146 -7.07 -24.30 -5.36
N ASP A 147 -7.55 -25.41 -5.92
CA ASP A 147 -7.53 -25.66 -7.37
C ASP A 147 -8.26 -24.59 -8.21
N ARG A 148 -9.21 -23.85 -7.62
CA ARG A 148 -9.95 -22.78 -8.31
C ARG A 148 -9.03 -21.68 -8.86
N LEU A 149 -7.89 -21.45 -8.22
CA LEU A 149 -6.93 -20.45 -8.71
C LEU A 149 -6.30 -20.83 -10.05
N VAL A 150 -6.26 -22.13 -10.40
CA VAL A 150 -5.82 -22.59 -11.73
C VAL A 150 -6.76 -22.06 -12.81
N ASP A 151 -8.06 -22.14 -12.56
CA ASP A 151 -9.08 -21.68 -13.50
C ASP A 151 -9.02 -20.16 -13.66
N TRP A 152 -8.83 -19.40 -12.57
CA TRP A 152 -8.78 -17.94 -12.62
C TRP A 152 -7.55 -17.37 -13.33
N ILE A 153 -6.40 -18.07 -13.30
CA ILE A 153 -5.20 -17.70 -14.06
C ILE A 153 -5.40 -17.92 -15.57
N SER A 154 -6.42 -18.70 -15.96
CA SER A 154 -6.77 -19.01 -17.35
C SER A 154 -8.15 -18.48 -17.73
N ASP A 155 -8.66 -17.49 -16.99
CA ASP A 155 -9.95 -16.85 -17.25
C ASP A 155 -9.93 -16.13 -18.62
N ASP A 156 -11.11 -15.92 -19.20
CA ASP A 156 -11.25 -15.22 -20.48
C ASP A 156 -11.17 -13.70 -20.35
N ASP A 157 -11.33 -13.15 -19.15
CA ASP A 157 -11.16 -11.73 -18.84
C ASP A 157 -9.75 -11.44 -18.28
N GLU A 158 -8.98 -10.58 -18.97
CA GLU A 158 -7.60 -10.28 -18.60
C GLU A 158 -7.49 -9.63 -17.21
N THR A 159 -8.50 -8.90 -16.74
CA THR A 159 -8.48 -8.29 -15.40
C THR A 159 -8.57 -9.35 -14.32
N VAL A 160 -9.33 -10.42 -14.55
CA VAL A 160 -9.43 -11.59 -13.66
C VAL A 160 -8.09 -12.33 -13.62
N VAL A 161 -7.49 -12.58 -14.79
CA VAL A 161 -6.17 -13.22 -14.92
C VAL A 161 -5.10 -12.42 -14.17
N ALA A 162 -5.07 -11.09 -14.36
CA ALA A 162 -4.14 -10.20 -13.69
C ALA A 162 -4.28 -10.25 -12.16
N ARG A 163 -5.53 -10.25 -11.66
CA ARG A 163 -5.81 -10.37 -10.22
C ARG A 163 -5.44 -11.74 -9.66
N ALA A 164 -5.70 -12.81 -10.41
CA ALA A 164 -5.33 -14.17 -10.04
C ALA A 164 -3.81 -14.34 -10.00
N ALA A 165 -3.09 -13.79 -10.98
CA ALA A 165 -1.63 -13.78 -11.01
C ALA A 165 -1.03 -13.05 -9.79
N ARG A 166 -1.62 -11.93 -9.37
CA ARG A 166 -1.26 -11.26 -8.11
C ARG A 166 -1.52 -12.15 -6.90
N CYS A 167 -2.68 -12.79 -6.84
CA CYS A 167 -3.10 -13.66 -5.74
C CYS A 167 -2.10 -14.82 -5.51
N VAL A 168 -1.58 -15.43 -6.58
CA VAL A 168 -0.50 -16.44 -6.50
C VAL A 168 0.73 -15.90 -5.75
N GLY A 169 1.15 -14.68 -6.09
CA GLY A 169 2.29 -14.03 -5.43
C GLY A 169 2.00 -13.64 -4.00
N THR A 170 0.81 -13.14 -3.70
CA THR A 170 0.48 -12.68 -2.33
C THR A 170 0.26 -13.83 -1.35
N LEU A 171 -0.29 -14.98 -1.78
CA LEU A 171 -0.48 -16.15 -0.92
C LEU A 171 0.85 -16.80 -0.50
N GLY A 172 1.85 -16.86 -1.40
CA GLY A 172 3.11 -17.55 -1.12
C GLY A 172 2.95 -19.07 -0.99
N GLY A 173 4.05 -19.83 -1.04
CA GLY A 173 4.03 -21.28 -0.86
C GLY A 173 3.18 -22.08 -1.85
N THR A 174 2.80 -21.50 -3.01
CA THR A 174 1.96 -22.16 -4.01
C THR A 174 2.79 -22.73 -5.17
N ASP A 175 2.44 -23.93 -5.62
CA ASP A 175 3.01 -24.54 -6.83
C ASP A 175 2.53 -23.84 -8.13
N LEU A 176 1.56 -22.92 -8.00
CA LEU A 176 0.98 -22.17 -9.11
C LEU A 176 1.89 -21.10 -9.68
N LEU A 177 3.00 -20.78 -9.02
CA LEU A 177 4.04 -19.92 -9.60
C LEU A 177 4.54 -20.48 -10.95
N ASP A 178 4.60 -21.80 -11.12
CA ASP A 178 5.01 -22.41 -12.40
C ASP A 178 4.05 -22.12 -13.56
N ARG A 179 2.79 -21.77 -13.25
CA ARG A 179 1.78 -21.42 -14.25
C ARG A 179 1.92 -19.99 -14.77
N LEU A 180 2.63 -19.12 -14.04
CA LEU A 180 2.75 -17.70 -14.40
C LEU A 180 3.82 -17.42 -15.47
N GLY A 181 4.74 -18.36 -15.73
CA GLY A 181 5.88 -18.12 -16.62
C GLY A 181 5.50 -17.66 -18.03
N GLY A 182 4.41 -18.20 -18.60
CA GLY A 182 3.91 -17.78 -19.91
C GLY A 182 3.26 -16.39 -19.91
N LEU A 183 2.76 -15.93 -18.76
CA LEU A 183 2.05 -14.66 -18.63
C LEU A 183 3.01 -13.45 -18.51
N VAL A 184 4.30 -13.66 -18.24
CA VAL A 184 5.34 -12.61 -18.21
C VAL A 184 5.55 -11.95 -19.59
N ALA A 185 5.06 -12.59 -20.66
CA ALA A 185 5.09 -12.04 -22.02
C ALA A 185 3.68 -11.81 -22.59
N HIS A 186 2.67 -11.69 -21.72
CA HIS A 186 1.29 -11.44 -22.13
C HIS A 186 1.14 -10.06 -22.81
N GLU A 187 0.17 -9.95 -23.72
CA GLU A 187 -0.08 -8.71 -24.47
C GLU A 187 -0.72 -7.62 -23.59
N ASP A 188 -1.63 -8.01 -22.69
CA ASP A 188 -2.16 -7.12 -21.65
C ASP A 188 -1.11 -6.79 -20.58
N ASP A 189 -0.94 -5.50 -20.32
CA ASP A 189 0.06 -4.97 -19.40
C ASP A 189 -0.20 -5.34 -17.93
N ALA A 190 -1.47 -5.42 -17.50
CA ALA A 190 -1.80 -5.76 -16.11
C ALA A 190 -1.54 -7.24 -15.82
N VAL A 191 -1.88 -8.12 -16.77
CA VAL A 191 -1.52 -9.55 -16.71
C VAL A 191 -0.01 -9.70 -16.67
N ARG A 192 0.69 -9.05 -17.60
CA ARG A 192 2.16 -9.09 -17.69
C ARG A 192 2.81 -8.62 -16.40
N PHE A 193 2.37 -7.48 -15.88
CA PHE A 193 2.89 -6.89 -14.64
C PHE A 193 2.66 -7.80 -13.44
N HIS A 194 1.45 -8.29 -13.19
CA HIS A 194 1.18 -9.09 -12.00
C HIS A 194 1.79 -10.49 -12.05
N ALA A 195 1.92 -11.10 -13.24
CA ALA A 195 2.69 -12.32 -13.40
C ALA A 195 4.18 -12.12 -13.09
N ALA A 196 4.78 -11.07 -13.67
CA ALA A 196 6.18 -10.72 -13.43
C ALA A 196 6.43 -10.33 -11.97
N TRP A 197 5.56 -9.53 -11.36
CA TRP A 197 5.66 -9.13 -9.96
C TRP A 197 5.64 -10.34 -9.03
N SER A 198 4.70 -11.27 -9.23
CA SER A 198 4.58 -12.48 -8.40
C SER A 198 5.80 -13.41 -8.53
N LEU A 199 6.31 -13.60 -9.75
CA LEU A 199 7.51 -14.42 -10.00
C LEU A 199 8.79 -13.76 -9.47
N ALA A 200 8.94 -12.45 -9.66
CA ALA A 200 10.07 -11.69 -9.13
C ALA A 200 10.07 -11.73 -7.60
N LEU A 201 8.92 -11.45 -6.96
CA LEU A 201 8.78 -11.47 -5.50
C LEU A 201 9.13 -12.82 -4.89
N ARG A 202 8.66 -13.92 -5.49
CA ARG A 202 8.78 -15.26 -4.87
C ARG A 202 9.99 -16.07 -5.31
N ARG A 203 10.59 -15.75 -6.46
CA ARG A 203 11.69 -16.55 -7.03
C ARG A 203 12.88 -15.73 -7.52
N GLY A 204 12.76 -14.40 -7.60
CA GLY A 204 13.75 -13.57 -8.28
C GLY A 204 13.95 -13.99 -9.74
N ASP A 205 12.90 -14.49 -10.40
CA ASP A 205 13.00 -15.06 -11.74
C ASP A 205 13.62 -14.04 -12.73
N PRO A 206 14.69 -14.38 -13.47
CA PRO A 206 15.38 -13.41 -14.32
C PRO A 206 14.51 -12.80 -15.43
N ALA A 207 13.58 -13.56 -16.02
CA ALA A 207 12.69 -13.05 -17.05
C ALA A 207 11.66 -12.10 -16.44
N ALA A 208 11.14 -12.45 -15.26
CA ALA A 208 10.24 -11.59 -14.50
C ALA A 208 10.94 -10.28 -14.06
N VAL A 209 12.18 -10.35 -13.56
CA VAL A 209 13.00 -9.17 -13.23
C VAL A 209 13.23 -8.30 -14.47
N GLY A 210 13.45 -8.91 -15.64
CA GLY A 210 13.53 -8.21 -16.92
C GLY A 210 12.25 -7.43 -17.24
N ALA A 211 11.09 -8.08 -17.23
CA ALA A 211 9.80 -7.44 -17.48
C ALA A 211 9.48 -6.33 -16.47
N MET A 212 9.79 -6.55 -15.18
CA MET A 212 9.63 -5.51 -14.15
C MET A 212 10.55 -4.31 -14.40
N THR A 213 11.76 -4.52 -14.93
CA THR A 213 12.68 -3.44 -15.29
C THR A 213 12.12 -2.58 -16.42
N GLU A 214 11.46 -3.20 -17.41
CA GLU A 214 10.76 -2.48 -18.48
C GLU A 214 9.63 -1.60 -17.93
N PHE A 215 8.81 -2.13 -17.02
CA PHE A 215 7.77 -1.33 -16.35
C PHE A 215 8.36 -0.17 -15.54
N ALA A 216 9.43 -0.41 -14.77
CA ALA A 216 10.07 0.63 -13.97
C ALA A 216 10.64 1.78 -14.82
N LEU A 217 11.09 1.51 -16.03
CA LEU A 217 11.63 2.51 -16.97
C LEU A 217 10.57 3.16 -17.86
N SER A 218 9.35 2.62 -17.88
CA SER A 218 8.21 3.18 -18.63
C SER A 218 7.51 4.32 -17.88
N GLU A 219 6.64 5.06 -18.56
CA GLU A 219 5.72 6.03 -17.96
C GLU A 219 4.38 5.38 -17.55
N SER A 220 4.35 4.07 -17.33
CA SER A 220 3.14 3.38 -16.88
C SER A 220 2.85 3.63 -15.39
N SER A 221 1.59 3.42 -14.99
CA SER A 221 1.15 3.42 -13.59
C SER A 221 1.82 2.33 -12.73
N PHE A 222 2.48 1.35 -13.37
CA PHE A 222 3.22 0.27 -12.71
C PHE A 222 4.68 0.63 -12.39
N SER A 223 5.21 1.73 -12.90
CA SER A 223 6.63 2.10 -12.79
C SER A 223 7.12 2.16 -11.34
N GLY A 224 6.35 2.81 -10.46
CA GLY A 224 6.66 2.95 -9.04
C GLY A 224 6.71 1.61 -8.30
N ASP A 225 5.67 0.78 -8.46
CA ASP A 225 5.60 -0.53 -7.81
C ASP A 225 6.66 -1.49 -8.35
N ALA A 226 6.94 -1.42 -9.65
CA ALA A 226 8.00 -2.20 -10.27
C ALA A 226 9.38 -1.85 -9.68
N GLY A 227 9.72 -0.56 -9.67
CA GLY A 227 10.99 -0.07 -9.13
C GLY A 227 11.19 -0.47 -7.67
N ARG A 228 10.15 -0.36 -6.83
CA ARG A 228 10.20 -0.71 -5.40
C ARG A 228 10.46 -2.21 -5.17
N LEU A 229 9.85 -3.09 -5.97
CA LEU A 229 10.15 -4.52 -5.86
C LEU A 229 11.59 -4.79 -6.31
N LEU A 230 12.03 -4.18 -7.41
CA LEU A 230 13.37 -4.37 -7.98
C LEU A 230 14.49 -4.02 -7.02
N THR A 231 14.35 -2.99 -6.18
CA THR A 231 15.36 -2.67 -5.16
C THR A 231 15.57 -3.79 -4.13
N SER A 232 14.60 -4.70 -3.99
CA SER A 232 14.63 -5.81 -3.05
C SER A 232 15.13 -7.11 -3.71
N VAL A 233 14.80 -7.35 -4.98
CA VAL A 233 15.13 -8.61 -5.68
C VAL A 233 16.42 -8.54 -6.51
N MET A 234 16.88 -7.34 -6.88
CA MET A 234 18.14 -7.16 -7.61
C MET A 234 19.35 -7.12 -6.68
N SER A 235 20.53 -7.45 -7.21
CA SER A 235 21.79 -7.07 -6.55
C SER A 235 21.92 -5.54 -6.44
N ILE A 236 22.69 -5.06 -5.47
CA ILE A 236 22.97 -3.63 -5.29
C ILE A 236 23.46 -2.99 -6.60
N ASP A 237 24.40 -3.61 -7.31
CA ASP A 237 24.93 -3.08 -8.58
C ASP A 237 23.89 -3.00 -9.70
N GLN A 238 22.92 -3.92 -9.74
CA GLN A 238 21.83 -3.87 -10.72
C GLN A 238 20.83 -2.77 -10.37
N ALA A 239 20.41 -2.69 -9.10
CA ALA A 239 19.49 -1.66 -8.63
C ALA A 239 20.09 -0.25 -8.76
N SER A 240 21.36 -0.07 -8.40
CA SER A 240 22.07 1.22 -8.58
C SER A 240 22.16 1.63 -10.04
N ARG A 241 22.36 0.69 -10.98
CA ARG A 241 22.34 1.01 -12.41
C ARG A 241 20.96 1.45 -12.89
N LEU A 242 19.89 0.77 -12.44
CA LEU A 242 18.51 1.17 -12.74
C LEU A 242 18.22 2.58 -12.21
N ILE A 243 18.55 2.86 -10.95
CA ILE A 243 18.36 4.17 -10.31
C ILE A 243 19.12 5.26 -11.07
N ASN A 244 20.38 5.01 -11.43
CA ASN A 244 21.18 5.96 -12.19
C ASN A 244 20.62 6.23 -13.60
N GLN A 245 19.99 5.23 -14.23
CA GLN A 245 19.33 5.41 -15.52
C GLN A 245 18.07 6.28 -15.38
N LEU A 246 17.24 6.03 -14.35
CA LEU A 246 16.07 6.84 -14.06
C LEU A 246 16.43 8.30 -13.70
N ALA A 247 17.53 8.49 -12.95
CA ALA A 247 18.02 9.82 -12.58
C ALA A 247 18.48 10.68 -13.77
N GLN A 248 18.69 10.08 -14.95
CA GLN A 248 19.01 10.79 -16.20
C GLN A 248 17.76 11.09 -17.05
N GLY A 249 16.59 10.69 -16.58
CA GLY A 249 15.30 10.85 -17.25
C GLY A 249 14.66 12.22 -17.04
N GLY A 250 13.36 12.29 -17.33
CA GLY A 250 12.52 13.44 -17.01
C GLY A 250 12.22 13.57 -15.52
N ASP A 251 11.45 14.60 -15.13
CA ASP A 251 11.15 14.91 -13.72
C ASP A 251 10.50 13.73 -12.97
N ALA A 252 9.52 13.05 -13.58
CA ALA A 252 8.88 11.87 -13.00
C ALA A 252 9.86 10.71 -12.76
N GLN A 253 10.80 10.47 -13.69
CA GLN A 253 11.81 9.42 -13.53
C GLN A 253 12.89 9.82 -12.51
N LEU A 254 13.28 11.10 -12.45
CA LEU A 254 14.18 11.63 -11.44
C LEU A 254 13.57 11.53 -10.03
N ARG A 255 12.28 11.85 -9.91
CA ARG A 255 11.49 11.64 -8.69
C ARG A 255 11.48 10.16 -8.30
N LEU A 256 11.23 9.26 -9.24
CA LEU A 256 11.25 7.82 -8.99
C LEU A 256 12.64 7.36 -8.54
N ALA A 257 13.72 7.79 -9.20
CA ALA A 257 15.09 7.48 -8.80
C ALA A 257 15.41 7.94 -7.37
N THR A 258 14.90 9.10 -6.98
CA THR A 258 15.03 9.64 -5.61
C THR A 258 14.37 8.71 -4.60
N VAL A 259 13.12 8.30 -4.86
CA VAL A 259 12.38 7.35 -4.01
C VAL A 259 13.08 5.99 -3.94
N LEU A 260 13.50 5.45 -5.09
CA LEU A 260 14.15 4.13 -5.17
C LEU A 260 15.52 4.11 -4.48
N SER A 261 16.23 5.24 -4.39
CA SER A 261 17.46 5.34 -3.61
C SER A 261 17.20 5.08 -2.13
N GLY A 262 16.08 5.59 -1.60
CA GLY A 262 15.63 5.28 -0.24
C GLY A 262 15.23 3.81 -0.05
N HIS A 263 14.57 3.20 -1.05
CA HIS A 263 14.17 1.79 -1.00
C HIS A 263 15.35 0.81 -1.14
N LEU A 264 16.36 1.16 -1.96
CA LEU A 264 17.59 0.37 -2.04
C LEU A 264 18.34 0.38 -0.72
N GLY A 265 18.33 1.51 -0.01
CA GLY A 265 18.75 1.56 1.39
C GLY A 265 20.27 1.70 1.60
N ILE A 266 21.06 1.99 0.56
CA ILE A 266 22.53 2.06 0.67
C ILE A 266 23.02 3.49 0.92
N VAL A 267 24.12 3.61 1.66
CA VAL A 267 24.67 4.92 2.06
C VAL A 267 25.39 5.66 0.94
N ASP A 268 25.82 4.96 -0.12
CA ASP A 268 26.47 5.54 -1.30
C ASP A 268 25.58 6.58 -2.01
N GLY A 269 24.26 6.44 -1.90
CA GLY A 269 23.29 7.38 -2.46
C GLY A 269 23.07 8.66 -1.64
N ILE A 270 23.53 8.71 -0.38
CA ILE A 270 23.25 9.84 0.52
C ILE A 270 23.79 11.18 0.01
N PRO A 271 25.02 11.31 -0.51
CA PRO A 271 25.50 12.57 -1.07
C PRO A 271 24.58 13.12 -2.16
N TRP A 272 24.03 12.26 -3.02
CA TRP A 272 23.10 12.66 -4.07
C TRP A 272 21.73 13.06 -3.51
N LEU A 273 21.20 12.33 -2.53
CA LEU A 273 19.97 12.70 -1.83
C LEU A 273 20.08 14.08 -1.16
N LEU A 274 21.22 14.41 -0.56
CA LEU A 274 21.46 15.75 0.02
C LEU A 274 21.43 16.87 -1.03
N GLU A 275 21.84 16.60 -2.28
CA GLU A 275 21.68 17.55 -3.38
C GLU A 275 20.22 17.64 -3.84
N MET A 276 19.50 16.51 -3.91
CA MET A 276 18.06 16.50 -4.24
C MET A 276 17.22 17.24 -3.20
N MET A 277 17.62 17.25 -1.92
CA MET A 277 16.97 18.05 -0.87
C MET A 277 16.97 19.56 -1.15
N LYS A 278 17.90 20.05 -1.99
CA LYS A 278 17.99 21.46 -2.36
C LYS A 278 17.06 21.83 -3.53
N ILE A 279 16.45 20.85 -4.18
CA ILE A 279 15.53 21.03 -5.32
C ILE A 279 14.10 20.94 -4.78
N PRO A 280 13.31 22.03 -4.76
CA PRO A 280 11.98 22.04 -4.14
C PRO A 280 11.06 20.89 -4.56
N GLN A 281 11.04 20.54 -5.84
CA GLN A 281 10.23 19.46 -6.43
C GLN A 281 10.59 18.07 -5.88
N HIS A 282 11.82 17.87 -5.41
CA HIS A 282 12.32 16.57 -4.93
C HIS A 282 12.69 16.59 -3.45
N ALA A 283 12.59 17.76 -2.80
CA ALA A 283 13.15 17.95 -1.47
C ALA A 283 12.53 16.99 -0.45
N ARG A 284 11.20 16.96 -0.38
CA ARG A 284 10.45 16.12 0.58
C ARG A 284 10.75 14.63 0.40
N VAL A 285 10.81 14.14 -0.85
CA VAL A 285 11.07 12.72 -1.14
C VAL A 285 12.52 12.32 -0.97
N ALA A 286 13.45 13.25 -1.19
CA ALA A 286 14.86 13.07 -0.83
C ALA A 286 15.01 12.99 0.69
N GLY A 287 14.30 13.85 1.42
CA GLY A 287 14.15 13.80 2.89
C GLY A 287 13.63 12.45 3.36
N GLU A 288 12.49 12.00 2.84
CA GLU A 288 11.90 10.69 3.17
C GLU A 288 12.89 9.56 2.87
N SER A 289 13.59 9.60 1.73
CA SER A 289 14.55 8.57 1.35
C SER A 289 15.76 8.54 2.29
N PHE A 290 16.25 9.71 2.71
CA PHE A 290 17.30 9.82 3.71
C PHE A 290 16.84 9.28 5.08
N SER A 291 15.62 9.63 5.53
CA SER A 291 15.01 9.09 6.75
C SER A 291 14.85 7.57 6.67
N ARG A 292 14.41 7.06 5.52
CA ARG A 292 14.24 5.62 5.27
C ARG A 292 15.57 4.87 5.40
N ILE A 293 16.67 5.41 4.89
CA ILE A 293 18.00 4.80 5.05
C ILE A 293 18.47 4.90 6.49
N THR A 294 18.43 6.11 7.05
CA THR A 294 19.17 6.42 8.28
C THR A 294 18.39 6.20 9.56
N GLY A 295 17.06 6.18 9.50
CA GLY A 295 16.17 6.25 10.66
C GLY A 295 16.06 7.65 11.28
N LEU A 296 16.71 8.67 10.69
CA LEU A 296 16.65 10.03 11.20
C LEU A 296 15.26 10.63 10.95
N ARG A 297 14.65 11.14 12.02
CA ARG A 297 13.37 11.86 11.97
C ARG A 297 13.59 13.31 11.57
N LEU A 298 12.97 13.72 10.45
CA LEU A 298 13.10 15.08 9.92
C LEU A 298 11.96 16.02 10.35
N ASP A 299 10.94 15.50 11.04
CA ASP A 299 9.79 16.24 11.56
C ASP A 299 10.11 17.00 12.87
N GLN A 300 11.38 17.35 13.08
CA GLN A 300 11.88 17.98 14.29
C GLN A 300 12.93 19.03 13.94
N ARG A 301 12.85 20.21 14.58
CA ARG A 301 13.90 21.22 14.44
C ARG A 301 15.23 20.74 15.06
N PRO A 302 16.38 21.04 14.44
CA PRO A 302 16.56 21.91 13.27
C PRO A 302 16.44 21.23 11.90
N LEU A 303 16.09 19.93 11.85
CA LEU A 303 16.07 19.14 10.61
C LEU A 303 14.88 19.46 9.71
N GLU A 304 13.80 19.99 10.29
CA GLU A 304 12.64 20.51 9.56
C GLU A 304 12.92 21.94 9.06
N GLY A 305 12.98 22.08 7.75
CA GLY A 305 13.14 23.34 7.03
C GLY A 305 11.83 24.10 6.81
N GLU A 306 11.92 25.20 6.07
CA GLU A 306 10.78 26.05 5.73
C GLU A 306 10.19 25.68 4.36
N TRP A 307 8.92 26.01 4.17
CA TRP A 307 8.27 25.91 2.87
C TRP A 307 9.00 26.78 1.83
N PRO A 308 9.40 26.24 0.67
CA PRO A 308 10.16 27.00 -0.31
C PRO A 308 9.37 28.18 -0.88
N THR A 309 10.00 29.35 -0.93
CA THR A 309 9.34 30.57 -1.45
C THR A 309 8.97 30.39 -2.92
N GLY A 310 7.69 30.60 -3.24
CA GLY A 310 7.17 30.51 -4.62
C GLY A 310 6.92 29.09 -5.13
N PHE A 311 7.05 28.07 -4.27
CA PHE A 311 6.65 26.71 -4.61
C PHE A 311 5.15 26.52 -4.43
N VAL A 312 4.50 26.01 -5.48
CA VAL A 312 3.10 25.60 -5.49
C VAL A 312 3.09 24.07 -5.43
N ALA A 313 2.40 23.51 -4.43
CA ALA A 313 2.29 22.08 -4.22
C ALA A 313 0.90 21.60 -4.67
N GLY A 314 0.85 20.52 -5.46
CA GLY A 314 -0.39 19.95 -5.96
C GLY A 314 -1.11 20.79 -7.03
N PRO A 315 -2.37 20.43 -7.36
CA PRO A 315 -3.23 21.19 -8.26
C PRO A 315 -3.35 22.64 -7.80
N ASP A 316 -3.26 23.60 -8.72
CA ASP A 316 -3.74 24.95 -8.40
C ASP A 316 -5.26 25.03 -8.58
N ASP A 317 -5.90 26.02 -7.95
CA ASP A 317 -7.34 26.29 -8.12
C ASP A 317 -7.66 26.87 -9.52
N ASP A 318 -6.78 26.72 -10.52
CA ASP A 318 -7.01 27.18 -11.88
C ASP A 318 -7.94 26.21 -12.62
N PRO A 319 -9.17 26.62 -12.98
CA PRO A 319 -10.10 25.75 -13.69
C PRO A 319 -9.63 25.35 -15.11
N ASP A 320 -8.56 25.96 -15.62
CA ASP A 320 -7.91 25.59 -16.89
C ASP A 320 -6.69 24.66 -16.69
N ASN A 321 -6.34 24.28 -15.45
CA ASN A 321 -5.28 23.31 -15.15
C ASN A 321 -5.87 21.90 -14.97
N ASP A 322 -5.48 20.98 -15.86
CA ASP A 322 -5.93 19.58 -15.87
C ASP A 322 -5.21 18.70 -14.82
N ASP A 323 -4.27 19.25 -14.04
CA ASP A 323 -3.55 18.52 -12.99
C ASP A 323 -4.41 18.33 -11.74
N VAL A 324 -5.04 17.18 -11.59
CA VAL A 324 -5.89 16.79 -10.44
C VAL A 324 -5.21 15.81 -9.48
N GLU A 325 -3.91 15.54 -9.67
CA GLU A 325 -3.19 14.58 -8.84
C GLU A 325 -2.92 15.14 -7.44
N LEU A 326 -3.46 14.49 -6.41
CA LEU A 326 -3.17 14.82 -5.02
C LEU A 326 -1.66 14.75 -4.76
N ASP A 327 -1.12 15.77 -4.10
CA ASP A 327 0.30 15.84 -3.75
C ASP A 327 0.69 14.67 -2.82
N ALA A 328 1.32 13.65 -3.40
CA ALA A 328 1.77 12.44 -2.69
C ALA A 328 2.78 12.72 -1.56
N ASP A 329 3.35 13.93 -1.53
CA ASP A 329 4.34 14.38 -0.57
C ASP A 329 3.78 15.39 0.45
N GLU A 330 2.48 15.72 0.40
CA GLU A 330 1.83 16.75 1.24
C GLU A 330 2.22 16.63 2.72
N ASN A 331 2.22 15.40 3.23
CA ASN A 331 2.47 15.09 4.63
C ASN A 331 3.94 14.77 4.96
N LEU A 332 4.87 15.04 4.04
CA LEU A 332 6.30 14.90 4.29
C LEU A 332 6.89 16.24 4.79
N PRO A 333 7.80 16.22 5.77
CA PRO A 333 8.47 17.42 6.23
C PRO A 333 9.36 18.00 5.12
N TRP A 334 9.45 19.32 5.06
CA TRP A 334 10.47 19.99 4.27
C TRP A 334 11.83 19.77 4.95
N PRO A 335 12.83 19.17 4.29
CA PRO A 335 14.14 18.97 4.92
C PRO A 335 14.93 20.27 5.02
N SER A 336 15.76 20.41 6.06
CA SER A 336 16.86 21.37 6.13
C SER A 336 18.15 20.72 5.60
N PRO A 337 18.58 21.01 4.35
CA PRO A 337 19.70 20.30 3.74
C PRO A 337 21.01 20.49 4.52
N GLU A 338 21.26 21.70 5.04
CA GLU A 338 22.47 22.03 5.79
C GLU A 338 22.54 21.26 7.13
N ASP A 339 21.45 21.25 7.90
CA ASP A 339 21.41 20.57 9.20
C ASP A 339 21.49 19.04 9.04
N ILE A 340 20.82 18.50 8.03
CA ILE A 340 20.86 17.05 7.72
C ILE A 340 22.26 16.66 7.25
N ALA A 341 22.91 17.47 6.41
CA ALA A 341 24.29 17.23 6.00
C ALA A 341 25.26 17.27 7.18
N ALA A 342 25.10 18.22 8.12
CA ALA A 342 25.91 18.30 9.33
C ALA A 342 25.71 17.07 10.24
N TRP A 343 24.46 16.60 10.38
CA TRP A 343 24.18 15.34 11.08
C TRP A 343 24.87 14.16 10.40
N TRP A 344 24.77 14.05 9.07
CA TRP A 344 25.39 12.94 8.32
C TRP A 344 26.91 12.89 8.54
N GLN A 345 27.60 14.03 8.47
CA GLN A 345 29.05 14.10 8.70
C GLN A 345 29.49 13.55 10.06
N THR A 346 28.62 13.61 11.08
CA THR A 346 28.94 13.14 12.44
C THR A 346 28.45 11.71 12.74
N HIS A 347 27.59 11.14 11.91
CA HIS A 347 26.94 9.86 12.17
C HIS A 347 27.22 8.79 11.10
N HIS A 348 27.82 9.14 9.96
CA HIS A 348 28.05 8.21 8.85
C HIS A 348 28.88 6.98 9.23
N ASP A 349 29.79 7.08 10.21
CA ASP A 349 30.63 5.97 10.69
C ASP A 349 29.85 4.76 11.21
N ARG A 350 28.58 4.92 11.58
CA ARG A 350 27.73 3.81 12.02
C ARG A 350 27.20 2.93 10.87
N PHE A 351 27.36 3.38 9.63
CA PHE A 351 26.86 2.70 8.45
C PHE A 351 28.00 2.08 7.65
N ALA A 352 27.82 0.81 7.27
CA ALA A 352 28.77 0.08 6.46
C ALA A 352 28.41 0.18 4.97
N ALA A 353 29.44 0.24 4.13
CA ALA A 353 29.27 0.13 2.69
C ALA A 353 28.74 -1.26 2.31
N GLY A 354 27.91 -1.32 1.27
CA GLY A 354 27.32 -2.57 0.77
C GLY A 354 26.23 -3.19 1.65
N VAL A 355 25.79 -2.51 2.71
CA VAL A 355 24.65 -2.91 3.54
C VAL A 355 23.42 -2.11 3.13
N ARG A 356 22.27 -2.79 3.02
CA ARG A 356 20.97 -2.17 2.78
C ARG A 356 20.32 -1.86 4.13
N TYR A 357 19.92 -0.61 4.33
CA TYR A 357 19.32 -0.14 5.56
C TYR A 357 17.84 0.21 5.40
N LEU A 358 17.06 -0.13 6.42
CA LEU A 358 15.73 0.40 6.66
C LEU A 358 15.69 0.96 8.07
N LEU A 359 15.41 2.24 8.21
CA LEU A 359 15.37 2.97 9.48
C LEU A 359 16.63 2.80 10.34
N GLY A 360 17.81 2.82 9.70
CA GLY A 360 19.10 2.83 10.38
C GLY A 360 19.69 1.45 10.68
N TRP A 361 18.98 0.37 10.37
CA TRP A 361 19.42 -1.02 10.61
C TRP A 361 19.37 -1.86 9.35
N ASP A 362 20.16 -2.93 9.31
CA ASP A 362 20.22 -3.86 8.18
C ASP A 362 18.83 -4.44 7.90
N VAL A 363 18.30 -4.16 6.70
CA VAL A 363 16.96 -4.62 6.30
C VAL A 363 16.91 -6.13 6.09
N SER A 364 18.05 -6.78 5.91
CA SER A 364 18.17 -8.24 5.76
C SER A 364 18.04 -8.97 7.10
N ASP A 365 17.96 -8.26 8.23
CA ASP A 365 17.70 -8.85 9.54
C ASP A 365 16.19 -9.17 9.69
N PRO A 366 15.80 -10.45 9.76
CA PRO A 366 14.38 -10.82 9.84
C PRO A 366 13.68 -10.35 11.13
N ASP A 367 14.42 -10.20 12.23
CA ASP A 367 13.85 -9.68 13.48
C ASP A 367 13.57 -8.18 13.35
N TRP A 368 14.43 -7.46 12.61
CA TRP A 368 14.19 -6.07 12.26
C TRP A 368 12.97 -5.91 11.34
N GLN A 369 12.86 -6.71 10.28
CA GLN A 369 11.69 -6.70 9.39
C GLN A 369 10.38 -6.88 10.15
N ARG A 370 10.32 -7.92 11.02
CA ARG A 370 9.14 -8.17 11.86
C ARG A 370 8.86 -7.02 12.83
N LYS A 371 9.89 -6.41 13.40
CA LYS A 371 9.76 -5.24 14.27
C LYS A 371 9.20 -4.04 13.51
N ILE A 372 9.64 -3.79 12.27
CA ILE A 372 9.10 -2.71 11.42
C ILE A 372 7.63 -2.95 11.07
N LEU A 373 7.20 -4.19 10.84
CA LEU A 373 5.77 -4.46 10.58
C LEU A 373 4.84 -4.00 11.72
N VAL A 374 5.36 -3.90 12.95
CA VAL A 374 4.65 -3.38 14.13
C VAL A 374 4.92 -1.89 14.38
N LEU A 375 6.18 -1.45 14.25
CA LEU A 375 6.65 -0.14 14.72
C LEU A 375 6.82 0.92 13.61
N GLY A 376 6.90 0.50 12.35
CA GLY A 376 7.09 1.41 11.23
C GLY A 376 5.84 2.25 10.93
N ARG A 377 6.04 3.28 10.12
CA ARG A 377 4.98 3.97 9.38
C ARG A 377 4.58 3.17 8.14
N GLN A 378 3.44 3.48 7.54
CA GLN A 378 2.85 2.63 6.50
C GLN A 378 3.77 2.29 5.33
N ARG A 379 4.51 3.28 4.81
CA ARG A 379 5.45 3.05 3.69
C ARG A 379 6.63 2.16 4.09
N GLU A 380 7.09 2.24 5.35
CA GLU A 380 8.14 1.37 5.89
C GLU A 380 7.62 -0.05 6.13
N ARG A 381 6.39 -0.17 6.67
CA ARG A 381 5.71 -1.46 6.89
C ARG A 381 5.49 -2.20 5.58
N ALA A 382 5.09 -1.50 4.52
CA ALA A 382 4.95 -2.09 3.19
C ALA A 382 6.29 -2.64 2.65
N THR A 383 7.38 -1.92 2.89
CA THR A 383 8.73 -2.38 2.51
C THR A 383 9.11 -3.64 3.30
N ALA A 384 8.96 -3.61 4.63
CA ALA A 384 9.26 -4.77 5.48
C ALA A 384 8.42 -6.00 5.14
N ALA A 385 7.18 -5.83 4.69
CA ALA A 385 6.33 -6.93 4.24
C ALA A 385 6.88 -7.60 2.97
N ILE A 386 7.36 -6.82 2.01
CA ILE A 386 7.99 -7.32 0.78
C ILE A 386 9.28 -8.07 1.10
N GLU A 387 10.17 -7.46 1.89
CA GLU A 387 11.46 -8.07 2.27
C GLU A 387 11.23 -9.41 3.00
N LEU A 388 10.31 -9.45 3.96
CA LEU A 388 9.97 -10.68 4.67
C LEU A 388 9.38 -11.75 3.74
N ALA A 389 8.58 -11.36 2.75
CA ALA A 389 7.98 -12.28 1.78
C ALA A 389 8.99 -12.84 0.77
N ILE A 390 10.10 -12.12 0.54
CA ILE A 390 11.25 -12.59 -0.25
C ILE A 390 12.08 -13.58 0.58
N ASP A 391 12.37 -13.24 1.83
CA ASP A 391 13.17 -14.07 2.74
C ASP A 391 12.46 -15.36 3.18
N ASP A 392 11.13 -15.32 3.32
CA ASP A 392 10.28 -16.48 3.59
C ASP A 392 9.20 -16.66 2.50
N PRO A 393 9.51 -17.38 1.41
CA PRO A 393 8.57 -17.60 0.30
C PRO A 393 7.32 -18.40 0.68
N GLN A 394 7.31 -19.07 1.84
CA GLN A 394 6.13 -19.80 2.34
C GLN A 394 5.18 -18.89 3.11
N PHE A 395 5.64 -17.75 3.61
CA PHE A 395 4.81 -16.81 4.33
C PHE A 395 4.01 -15.93 3.35
N PRO A 396 2.68 -15.81 3.52
CA PRO A 396 1.87 -14.88 2.74
C PRO A 396 2.37 -13.45 2.89
N LEU A 397 2.34 -12.67 1.80
CA LEU A 397 2.67 -11.25 1.86
C LEU A 397 1.67 -10.56 2.78
N MET A 398 2.15 -10.00 3.89
CA MET A 398 1.29 -9.34 4.85
C MET A 398 0.57 -8.14 4.20
N GLU A 399 -0.76 -8.12 4.28
CA GLU A 399 -1.56 -6.99 3.83
C GLU A 399 -1.57 -5.88 4.88
N VAL A 400 -0.56 -4.99 4.84
CA VAL A 400 -0.40 -3.89 5.80
C VAL A 400 -1.48 -2.82 5.71
N ARG A 401 -2.36 -2.88 4.69
CA ARG A 401 -3.51 -1.99 4.51
C ARG A 401 -4.81 -2.59 5.05
N ALA A 402 -4.82 -3.86 5.46
CA ALA A 402 -5.99 -4.53 6.01
C ALA A 402 -6.54 -3.81 7.26
N ARG A 403 -7.72 -4.21 7.73
CA ARG A 403 -8.26 -3.69 8.99
C ARG A 403 -7.33 -3.99 10.17
N GLY A 404 -7.12 -3.02 11.05
CA GLY A 404 -6.18 -3.07 12.18
C GLY A 404 -6.25 -4.36 13.01
N PRO A 405 -7.43 -4.75 13.53
CA PRO A 405 -7.65 -6.06 14.16
C PRO A 405 -7.09 -7.27 13.41
N SER A 406 -7.27 -7.35 12.08
CA SER A 406 -6.74 -8.44 11.26
C SER A 406 -5.20 -8.41 11.24
N GLN A 407 -4.61 -7.23 11.08
CA GLN A 407 -3.16 -7.06 11.12
C GLN A 407 -2.58 -7.43 12.49
N ILE A 408 -3.20 -6.98 13.58
CA ILE A 408 -2.79 -7.27 14.97
C ILE A 408 -2.81 -8.78 15.24
N LYS A 409 -3.87 -9.47 14.76
CA LYS A 409 -3.99 -10.92 14.86
C LYS A 409 -2.86 -11.63 14.11
N THR A 410 -2.58 -11.23 12.86
CA THR A 410 -1.49 -11.79 12.05
C THR A 410 -0.12 -11.57 12.69
N LEU A 411 0.11 -10.40 13.30
CA LEU A 411 1.36 -10.08 13.99
C LEU A 411 1.47 -10.69 15.40
N GLY A 412 0.41 -11.31 15.92
CA GLY A 412 0.40 -11.82 17.30
C GLY A 412 0.57 -10.73 18.38
N CYS A 413 0.23 -9.48 18.07
CA CYS A 413 0.44 -8.34 18.97
C CYS A 413 -0.67 -8.25 20.02
N GLY A 414 -0.35 -8.33 21.32
CA GLY A 414 -1.34 -8.19 22.39
C GLY A 414 -1.79 -6.74 22.64
N ARG A 415 -0.92 -5.76 22.39
CA ARG A 415 -1.20 -4.34 22.52
C ARG A 415 -0.32 -3.54 21.56
N LEU A 416 -0.91 -2.54 20.90
CA LEU A 416 -0.15 -1.64 20.05
C LEU A 416 0.72 -0.68 20.87
N PRO A 417 1.95 -0.40 20.42
CA PRO A 417 2.90 0.44 21.14
C PRO A 417 2.43 1.90 21.24
N THR A 418 2.91 2.61 22.26
CA THR A 418 2.83 4.08 22.29
C THR A 418 3.84 4.68 21.31
N GLU A 419 3.63 5.94 20.92
CA GLU A 419 4.57 6.66 20.05
C GLU A 419 5.97 6.74 20.69
N GLU A 420 6.04 6.98 22.01
CA GLU A 420 7.29 6.97 22.77
C GLU A 420 7.99 5.62 22.73
N TYR A 421 7.26 4.52 22.99
CA TYR A 421 7.81 3.17 22.92
C TYR A 421 8.31 2.85 21.50
N ARG A 422 7.51 3.20 20.48
CA ARG A 422 7.86 3.04 19.06
C ARG A 422 9.21 3.70 18.75
N CYS A 423 9.38 4.97 19.13
CA CYS A 423 10.63 5.70 18.87
C CYS A 423 11.83 5.06 19.57
N ASN A 424 11.72 4.78 20.87
CA ASN A 424 12.80 4.17 21.66
C ASN A 424 13.23 2.81 21.07
N GLN A 425 12.26 2.02 20.61
CA GLN A 425 12.52 0.70 20.05
C GLN A 425 13.12 0.74 18.65
N LEU A 426 12.76 1.73 17.83
CA LEU A 426 13.40 1.93 16.53
C LEU A 426 14.87 2.37 16.68
N GLU A 427 15.15 3.26 17.63
CA GLU A 427 16.51 3.68 17.95
C GLU A 427 17.38 2.53 18.50
N SER A 428 16.77 1.58 19.22
CA SER A 428 17.46 0.44 19.82
C SER A 428 17.76 -0.71 18.85
N GLY A 429 17.13 -0.73 17.66
CA GLY A 429 17.38 -1.74 16.63
C GLY A 429 16.77 -3.12 16.88
N PRO A 430 17.32 -4.18 16.27
CA PRO A 430 16.72 -5.52 16.27
C PRO A 430 16.75 -6.24 17.62
N ALA A 431 17.57 -5.81 18.57
CA ALA A 431 17.68 -6.48 19.88
C ALA A 431 16.32 -6.63 20.58
N SER A 432 16.01 -7.88 20.94
CA SER A 432 14.68 -8.38 21.28
C SER A 432 14.26 -8.11 22.74
N SER A 433 13.11 -7.44 22.92
CA SER A 433 11.98 -7.97 23.70
C SER A 433 10.77 -7.03 23.57
N CYS A 434 9.73 -7.51 22.88
CA CYS A 434 8.34 -7.21 23.26
C CYS A 434 7.84 -8.37 24.12
#